data_AF-A0A5S5ADJ5-F1
#
_entry.id   AF-A0A5S5ADJ5-F1
#
_cell.length_a   1.000
_cell.length_b   1.000
_cell.length_c   1.000
_cell.angle_alpha   90.00
_cell.angle_beta   90.00
_cell.angle_gamma   90.00
#
_symmetry.space_group_name_H-M   'P 1'
#
loop_
_entity.id
_entity.type
_entity.pdbx_description
1 polymer ?
#
loop_
_entity_poly.entity_id
_entity_poly.type
_entity_poly.pdbx_seq_one_letter_code
_entity_poly.pdbx_strand_id
1 'polypeptide(L)' 'MAVWKCTACGFEKEGRCKPKKCPQCEAKDTFVKVENPKEEK' A
#
# COMPACT_ATOMS: atom_id res chain seq x y z
N MET A 1 -7.63 4.18 8.70
CA MET A 1 -6.36 3.51 8.35
C MET A 1 -6.30 3.42 6.83
N ALA A 2 -5.13 3.44 6.20
CA ALA A 2 -5.00 3.36 4.74
C ALA A 2 -4.40 2.02 4.34
N VAL A 3 -4.85 1.45 3.22
CA VAL A 3 -4.21 0.28 2.63
C VAL A 3 -3.14 0.78 1.65
N TRP A 4 -1.97 0.16 1.69
CA TRP A 4 -0.83 0.46 0.83
C TRP A 4 -0.54 -0.77 -0.02
N LYS A 5 -0.61 -0.63 -1.34
CA LYS A 5 -0.28 -1.70 -2.29
C LYS A 5 1.04 -1.42 -2.99
N CYS A 6 1.93 -2.40 -2.98
CA CYS A 6 3.16 -2.36 -3.73
C CYS A 6 2.85 -2.57 -5.22
N THR A 7 3.19 -1.61 -6.07
CA THR A 7 3.01 -1.72 -7.53
C THR A 7 4.02 -2.66 -8.19
N ALA A 8 5.14 -2.97 -7.52
CA ALA A 8 6.19 -3.84 -8.06
C ALA A 8 5.90 -5.34 -7.86
N CYS A 9 5.24 -5.72 -6.76
CA CYS A 9 4.96 -7.15 -6.46
C CYS A 9 3.52 -7.44 -6.07
N GLY A 10 2.66 -6.42 -5.98
CA GLY A 10 1.26 -6.57 -5.58
C GLY A 10 1.00 -6.68 -4.08
N PHE A 11 2.03 -6.63 -3.22
CA PHE A 11 1.89 -6.78 -1.77
C PHE A 11 1.04 -5.66 -1.13
N GLU A 12 0.03 -6.02 -0.34
CA GLU A 12 -0.88 -5.10 0.32
C GLU A 12 -0.63 -5.05 1.83
N LYS A 13 -0.56 -3.85 2.40
CA LYS A 13 -0.36 -3.61 3.82
C LYS A 13 -1.20 -2.45 4.32
N GLU A 14 -1.97 -2.68 5.38
CA GLU A 14 -2.68 -1.62 6.08
C GLU A 14 -1.76 -0.86 7.05
N GLY A 15 -1.91 0.46 7.11
CA GLY A 15 -1.13 1.31 8.00
C GLY A 15 -1.47 2.79 7.87
N ARG A 16 -1.08 3.57 8.87
CA ARG A 16 -1.27 5.04 8.84
C ARG A 16 -0.28 5.74 7.91
N CYS A 17 0.94 5.21 7.79
CA CYS A 17 2.03 5.82 7.03
C CYS A 17 2.43 4.97 5.83
N LYS A 18 2.82 5.63 4.72
CA LYS A 18 3.37 4.99 3.52
C LYS A 18 4.65 4.22 3.87
N PRO A 19 4.74 2.91 3.60
CA PRO A 19 5.98 2.18 3.78
C PRO A 19 7.04 2.65 2.78
N LYS A 20 8.26 2.92 3.26
CA LYS A 20 9.40 3.31 2.40
C LYS A 20 9.99 2.13 1.62
N LYS A 21 9.89 0.91 2.17
CA LYS A 21 10.47 -0.31 1.61
C LYS A 21 9.43 -1.44 1.64
N CYS A 22 9.33 -2.21 0.56
CA CYS A 22 8.51 -3.40 0.49
C CYS A 22 9.17 -4.57 1.22
N PRO A 23 8.49 -5.26 2.15
CA PRO A 23 9.05 -6.43 2.81
C PRO A 23 9.14 -7.65 1.88
N GLN A 24 8.40 -7.66 0.76
CA GLN A 24 8.30 -8.81 -0.13
C GLN A 24 9.26 -8.74 -1.32
N CYS A 25 9.47 -7.55 -1.89
CA CYS A 25 10.36 -7.36 -3.05
C CYS A 25 11.50 -6.38 -2.79
N GLU A 26 11.62 -5.85 -1.57
CA GLU A 26 12.64 -4.88 -1.15
C GLU A 26 12.67 -3.55 -1.92
N ALA A 27 11.76 -3.36 -2.88
CA ALA A 27 11.64 -2.13 -3.64
C ALA A 27 11.28 -0.94 -2.73
N LYS A 28 11.79 0.24 -3.10
CA LYS A 28 11.59 1.48 -2.35
C LYS A 28 10.59 2.37 -3.07
N ASP A 29 9.76 3.06 -2.29
CA ASP A 29 8.72 3.99 -2.76
C ASP A 29 7.65 3.40 -3.70
N THR A 30 7.55 2.07 -3.81
CA THR A 30 6.59 1.40 -4.69
C THR A 30 5.18 1.26 -4.11
N PHE A 31 4.94 1.73 -2.89
CA PHE A 31 3.62 1.66 -2.28
C PHE A 31 2.72 2.81 -2.70
N VAL A 32 1.56 2.46 -3.26
CA VAL A 32 0.47 3.38 -3.56
C VAL A 32 -0.66 3.18 -2.56
N LYS A 33 -1.35 4.28 -2.23
CA LYS A 33 -2.51 4.23 -1.33
C LYS A 33 -3.66 3.59 -2.11
N VAL A 34 -4.11 2.43 -1.64
CA VAL A 34 -5.35 1.80 -2.09
C VAL A 34 -6.44 2.29 -1.16
N GLU A 35 -7.02 3.41 -1.55
CA GLU A 35 -8.32 3.79 -1.01
C GLU A 35 -9.31 2.93 -1.76
N ASN A 36 -9.81 1.88 -1.13
CA ASN A 36 -10.92 1.13 -1.69
C ASN A 36 -12.11 2.10 -1.70
N PRO A 37 -12.59 2.58 -2.86
CA PRO A 37 -13.73 3.46 -2.91
C PRO A 37 -14.98 2.59 -2.83
N LYS A 38 -15.28 2.11 -1.62
CA LYS A 38 -16.57 1.55 -1.21
C LYS A 38 -16.70 1.91 0.27
N GLU A 39 -17.60 2.75 0.74
CA GLU A 39 -18.85 3.26 0.19
C GLU A 39 -19.19 4.48 1.07
N GLU A 40 -19.48 5.63 0.47
CA GLU A 40 -20.35 6.62 1.11
C GLU A 40 -21.75 6.00 1.12
N LYS A 41 -22.22 5.58 2.30
CA LYS A 41 -23.63 5.75 2.73
C LYS A 41 -23.85 5.37 4.19
#